data_AF-A0AAI9MVS7-F1
#
_entry.id   AF-A0AAI9MVS7-F1
#
_cell.length_a   1.000
_cell.length_b   1.000
_cell.length_c   1.000
_cell.angle_alpha   90.00
_cell.angle_beta   90.00
_cell.angle_gamma   90.00
#
_symmetry.space_group_name_H-M   'P 1'
#
loop_
_entity.id
_entity.type
_entity.pdbx_description
1 polymer ?
#
loop_
_entity_poly.entity_id
_entity_poly.type
_entity_poly.pdbx_seq_one_letter_code
_entity_poly.pdbx_strand_id
1 'polypeptide(L)'
;MSQQYESNKPLSADNDIEFTELIIPEGASLKLSVLETEPEALTEALIECFKQHKVVRRAFLVSAQADDDTDEAILMVALEFVPGTENIDEIIHQAGTLACEYLNDNESIDFCLVNEAEKGISHFITEHVQPFYQRKLGSWLRDTIPIKNTK
;
A
#
# COMPACT_ATOMS: atom_id res chain seq x y z
N MET A 1 -39.34 23.24 25.90
CA MET A 1 -39.73 23.68 24.55
C MET A 1 -38.84 22.95 23.57
N SER A 2 -39.44 22.04 22.83
CA SER A 2 -38.83 21.18 21.83
C SER A 2 -38.38 21.98 20.62
N GLN A 3 -37.22 21.66 20.07
CA GLN A 3 -36.85 21.97 18.70
C GLN A 3 -36.35 20.67 18.09
N GLN A 4 -37.26 19.94 17.45
CA GLN A 4 -36.93 18.89 16.49
C GLN A 4 -36.62 19.60 15.17
N TYR A 5 -35.48 19.28 14.56
CA TYR A 5 -35.27 19.46 13.13
C TYR A 5 -34.89 18.10 12.56
N GLU A 6 -35.90 17.34 12.16
CA GLU A 6 -35.74 16.28 11.18
C GLU A 6 -35.48 16.93 9.83
N SER A 7 -34.39 16.54 9.18
CA SER A 7 -34.22 16.72 7.74
C SER A 7 -33.74 15.39 7.18
N ASN A 8 -34.71 14.66 6.62
CA ASN A 8 -34.48 13.53 5.73
C ASN A 8 -33.56 13.98 4.59
N LYS A 9 -32.32 13.48 4.60
CA LYS A 9 -31.44 13.50 3.43
C LYS A 9 -31.40 12.08 2.87
N PRO A 10 -31.60 11.88 1.55
CA PRO A 10 -31.69 10.55 0.95
C PRO A 10 -30.37 9.79 1.14
N LEU A 11 -30.46 8.48 1.40
CA LEU A 11 -29.33 7.57 1.33
C LEU A 11 -28.80 7.58 -0.11
N SER A 12 -27.79 8.39 -0.38
CA SER A 12 -26.86 8.13 -1.46
C SER A 12 -25.95 7.01 -0.99
N ALA A 13 -25.92 5.90 -1.74
CA ALA A 13 -24.91 4.88 -1.61
C ALA A 13 -23.57 5.47 -2.10
N ASP A 14 -22.94 6.30 -1.28
CA ASP A 14 -21.52 6.56 -1.36
C ASP A 14 -20.88 5.49 -0.47
N ASN A 15 -20.18 4.54 -1.08
CA ASN A 15 -19.19 3.76 -0.36
C ASN A 15 -18.00 4.69 -0.11
N ASP A 16 -18.19 5.69 0.75
CA ASP A 16 -17.09 6.50 1.29
C ASP A 16 -16.30 5.58 2.22
N ILE A 17 -15.30 4.90 1.67
CA ILE A 17 -14.28 4.21 2.49
C ILE A 17 -13.55 5.33 3.24
N GLU A 18 -13.71 5.37 4.56
CA GLU A 18 -13.08 6.38 5.41
C GLU A 18 -11.60 6.02 5.61
N PHE A 19 -10.70 6.73 4.94
CA PHE A 19 -9.25 6.53 5.06
C PHE A 19 -8.71 7.29 6.28
N THR A 20 -7.88 6.63 7.07
CA THR A 20 -7.17 7.23 8.22
C THR A 20 -5.67 7.05 8.02
N GLU A 21 -4.92 8.15 8.11
CA GLU A 21 -3.46 8.08 8.18
C GLU A 21 -3.04 7.67 9.60
N LEU A 22 -2.26 6.59 9.72
CA LEU A 22 -1.74 6.13 11.00
C LEU A 22 -0.23 6.38 11.08
N ILE A 23 0.17 7.25 12.01
CA ILE A 23 1.57 7.36 12.41
C ILE A 23 1.83 6.34 13.50
N ILE A 24 2.74 5.38 13.23
CA ILE A 24 3.15 4.38 14.21
C ILE A 24 3.88 5.10 15.38
N PRO A 25 3.35 5.02 16.62
CA PRO A 25 3.97 5.70 17.77
C PRO A 25 5.38 5.20 18.06
N GLU A 26 6.23 6.08 18.58
CA GLU A 26 7.57 5.71 19.05
C GLU A 26 7.46 4.63 20.16
N GLY A 27 8.07 3.47 19.92
CA GLY A 27 8.03 2.31 20.83
C GLY A 27 7.05 1.21 20.42
N ALA A 28 6.19 1.42 19.42
CA ALA A 28 5.41 0.34 18.82
C ALA A 28 6.28 -0.51 17.89
N SER A 29 6.10 -1.83 17.94
CA SER A 29 6.77 -2.81 17.09
C SER A 29 5.82 -3.36 16.04
N LEU A 30 6.30 -3.44 14.80
CA LEU A 30 5.64 -4.13 13.71
C LEU A 30 6.59 -5.19 13.17
N LYS A 31 6.16 -6.45 13.20
CA LYS A 31 6.89 -7.56 12.60
C LYS A 31 6.52 -7.65 11.13
N LEU A 32 7.51 -7.45 10.26
CA LEU A 32 7.37 -7.59 8.82
C LEU A 32 7.91 -8.93 8.35
N SER A 33 7.15 -9.61 7.50
CA SER A 33 7.57 -10.88 6.90
C SER A 33 7.28 -10.88 5.40
N VAL A 34 8.18 -11.50 4.63
CA VAL A 34 7.89 -11.84 3.23
C VAL A 34 6.81 -12.91 3.21
N LEU A 35 5.86 -12.82 2.27
CA LEU A 35 4.82 -13.83 2.13
C LEU A 35 5.41 -15.14 1.60
N GLU A 36 4.98 -16.27 2.16
CA GLU A 36 5.32 -17.59 1.62
C GLU A 36 4.65 -17.83 0.26
N THR A 37 3.46 -17.26 0.05
CA THR A 37 2.70 -17.34 -1.21
C THR A 37 2.04 -15.99 -1.47
N GLU A 38 2.31 -15.43 -2.65
CA GLU A 38 1.74 -14.15 -3.08
C GLU A 38 0.31 -14.36 -3.62
N PRO A 39 -0.67 -13.50 -3.26
CA PRO A 39 -2.02 -13.56 -3.81
C PRO A 39 -2.02 -13.06 -5.26
N GLU A 40 -1.91 -14.00 -6.20
CA GLU A 40 -1.75 -13.75 -7.64
C GLU A 40 -2.83 -12.82 -8.21
N ALA A 41 -4.11 -13.06 -7.93
CA ALA A 41 -5.20 -12.24 -8.45
C ALA A 41 -5.16 -10.78 -7.96
N LEU A 42 -4.85 -10.57 -6.67
CA LEU A 42 -4.71 -9.23 -6.09
C LEU A 42 -3.52 -8.48 -6.70
N THR A 43 -2.37 -9.16 -6.79
CA THR A 43 -1.14 -8.54 -7.30
C THR A 43 -1.22 -8.24 -8.79
N GLU A 44 -1.85 -9.09 -9.60
CA GLU A 44 -2.15 -8.81 -11.01
C GLU A 44 -3.04 -7.56 -11.16
N ALA A 45 -4.10 -7.45 -10.37
CA ALA A 45 -5.00 -6.29 -10.39
C ALA A 45 -4.27 -4.99 -10.02
N LEU A 46 -3.47 -5.03 -8.95
CA LEU A 46 -2.66 -3.90 -8.51
C LEU A 46 -1.59 -3.52 -9.55
N ILE A 47 -0.96 -4.50 -10.22
CA ILE A 47 -0.02 -4.24 -11.31
C ILE A 47 -0.70 -3.47 -12.45
N GLU A 48 -1.90 -3.87 -12.87
CA GLU A 48 -2.64 -3.16 -13.91
C GLU A 48 -3.05 -1.75 -13.48
N CYS A 49 -3.43 -1.57 -12.21
CA CYS A 49 -3.68 -0.26 -11.62
C CYS A 49 -2.42 0.63 -11.69
N PHE A 50 -1.28 0.15 -11.19
CA PHE A 50 -0.04 0.93 -11.12
C PHE A 50 0.58 1.23 -12.48
N LYS A 51 0.33 0.41 -13.51
CA LYS A 51 0.74 0.72 -14.90
C LYS A 51 0.11 2.02 -15.43
N GLN A 52 -1.08 2.39 -14.96
CA GLN A 52 -1.73 3.64 -15.34
C GLN A 52 -1.05 4.86 -14.67
N HIS A 53 -0.36 4.63 -13.56
CA HIS A 53 0.26 5.64 -12.72
C HIS A 53 1.78 5.63 -12.86
N LYS A 54 2.30 6.37 -13.86
CA LYS A 54 3.74 6.46 -14.13
C LYS A 54 4.56 6.89 -12.89
N VAL A 55 3.96 7.59 -11.95
CA VAL A 55 4.63 8.04 -10.73
C VAL A 55 4.95 6.91 -9.74
N VAL A 56 4.31 5.74 -9.84
CA VAL A 56 4.65 4.55 -9.04
C VAL A 56 5.92 3.90 -9.61
N ARG A 57 6.99 3.84 -8.83
CA ARG A 57 8.29 3.24 -9.22
C ARG A 57 8.34 1.77 -8.89
N ARG A 58 7.97 1.41 -7.65
CA ARG A 58 7.95 0.04 -7.15
C ARG A 58 6.76 -0.15 -6.22
N ALA A 59 6.21 -1.37 -6.19
CA ALA A 59 5.29 -1.83 -5.17
C ALA A 59 5.78 -3.16 -4.60
N PHE A 60 5.65 -3.32 -3.30
CA PHE A 60 6.06 -4.48 -2.54
C PHE A 60 4.86 -4.98 -1.72
N LEU A 61 4.83 -6.27 -1.45
CA LEU A 61 3.81 -6.87 -0.60
C LEU A 61 4.50 -7.60 0.56
N VAL A 62 4.07 -7.28 1.77
CA VAL A 62 4.54 -7.93 3.00
C VAL A 62 3.37 -8.27 3.91
N SER A 63 3.60 -9.23 4.79
CA SER A 63 2.75 -9.44 5.95
C SER A 63 3.26 -8.55 7.09
N ALA A 64 2.34 -7.83 7.73
CA ALA A 64 2.61 -6.95 8.85
C ALA A 64 1.80 -7.44 10.06
N GLN A 65 2.47 -7.71 11.17
CA GLN A 65 1.85 -8.15 12.42
C GLN A 65 2.26 -7.17 13.53
N ALA A 66 1.27 -6.61 14.22
CA ALA A 66 1.53 -5.81 15.41
C ALA A 66 2.09 -6.70 16.54
N ASP A 67 2.89 -6.11 17.41
CA ASP A 67 3.36 -6.79 18.62
C ASP A 67 2.30 -6.67 19.73
N ASP A 68 1.15 -7.27 19.46
CA ASP A 68 0.06 -7.47 20.41
C ASP A 68 -0.18 -8.98 20.60
N ASP A 69 -0.99 -9.35 21.59
CA ASP A 69 -1.28 -10.77 21.89
C ASP A 69 -2.18 -11.44 20.81
N THR A 70 -2.27 -10.86 19.61
CA THR A 70 -3.01 -11.41 18.47
C THR A 70 -2.08 -11.99 17.41
N ASP A 71 -2.49 -13.12 16.83
CA ASP A 71 -1.81 -13.73 15.69
C ASP A 71 -2.32 -13.16 14.35
N GLU A 72 -2.98 -12.00 14.38
CA GLU A 72 -3.58 -11.39 13.19
C GLU A 72 -2.54 -10.57 12.43
N ALA A 73 -2.28 -11.00 11.19
CA ALA A 73 -1.40 -10.28 10.29
C ALA A 73 -2.22 -9.63 9.17
N ILE A 74 -1.87 -8.39 8.85
CA ILE A 74 -2.45 -7.63 7.75
C ILE A 74 -1.55 -7.74 6.52
N LEU A 75 -2.16 -7.71 5.33
CA LEU A 75 -1.40 -7.49 4.11
C LEU A 75 -1.02 -6.02 4.03
N MET A 76 0.24 -5.70 3.74
CA MET A 76 0.68 -4.32 3.59
C MET A 76 1.35 -4.12 2.24
N VAL A 77 0.77 -3.22 1.44
CA VAL A 77 1.31 -2.79 0.15
C VAL A 77 2.16 -1.56 0.36
N ALA A 78 3.47 -1.72 0.20
CA ALA A 78 4.41 -0.62 0.29
C ALA A 78 4.67 -0.03 -1.10
N LEU A 79 4.50 1.29 -1.24
CA LEU A 79 4.65 2.00 -2.50
C LEU A 79 5.83 2.96 -2.47
N GLU A 80 6.67 2.88 -3.50
CA GLU A 80 7.68 3.88 -3.77
C GLU A 80 7.25 4.75 -4.96
N PHE A 81 7.18 6.06 -4.74
CA PHE A 81 6.84 7.04 -5.77
C PHE A 81 8.07 7.79 -6.31
N VAL A 82 7.90 8.44 -7.46
CA VAL A 82 8.83 9.47 -7.93
C VAL A 82 8.82 10.65 -6.93
N PRO A 83 9.99 11.17 -6.52
CA PRO A 83 10.05 12.33 -5.62
C PRO A 83 9.24 13.53 -6.16
N GLY A 84 8.45 14.16 -5.29
CA GLY A 84 7.60 15.30 -5.65
C GLY A 84 6.28 14.93 -6.33
N THR A 85 5.83 13.67 -6.23
CA THR A 85 4.48 13.27 -6.69
C THR A 85 3.42 13.90 -5.79
N GLU A 86 2.43 14.58 -6.39
CA GLU A 86 1.39 15.32 -5.65
C GLU A 86 0.08 14.52 -5.47
N ASN A 87 -0.17 13.51 -6.32
CA ASN A 87 -1.42 12.75 -6.33
C ASN A 87 -1.30 11.36 -5.67
N ILE A 88 -0.50 11.26 -4.61
CA ILE A 88 -0.23 9.99 -3.92
C ILE A 88 -1.50 9.41 -3.31
N ASP A 89 -2.24 10.22 -2.56
CA ASP A 89 -3.43 9.78 -1.81
C ASP A 89 -4.53 9.26 -2.75
N GLU A 90 -4.73 9.91 -3.89
CA GLU A 90 -5.69 9.47 -4.92
C GLU A 90 -5.31 8.09 -5.48
N ILE A 91 -4.02 7.83 -5.68
CA ILE A 91 -3.51 6.55 -6.18
C ILE A 91 -3.69 5.46 -5.13
N ILE A 92 -3.36 5.75 -3.87
CA ILE A 92 -3.56 4.83 -2.75
C ILE A 92 -5.04 4.50 -2.59
N HIS A 93 -5.92 5.51 -2.63
CA HIS A 93 -7.36 5.33 -2.55
C HIS A 93 -7.87 4.40 -3.66
N GLN A 94 -7.48 4.67 -4.90
CA GLN A 94 -7.86 3.83 -6.04
C GLN A 94 -7.37 2.39 -5.88
N ALA A 95 -6.11 2.21 -5.47
CA ALA A 95 -5.51 0.90 -5.28
C ALA A 95 -6.15 0.13 -4.11
N GLY A 96 -6.45 0.81 -3.01
CA GLY A 96 -7.13 0.24 -1.85
C GLY A 96 -8.56 -0.19 -2.17
N THR A 97 -9.31 0.67 -2.88
CA THR A 97 -10.67 0.33 -3.34
C THR A 97 -10.65 -0.91 -4.24
N LEU A 98 -9.70 -0.97 -5.18
CA LEU A 98 -9.53 -2.13 -6.04
C LEU A 98 -9.15 -3.38 -5.24
N ALA A 99 -8.23 -3.26 -4.27
CA ALA A 99 -7.76 -4.39 -3.47
C ALA A 99 -8.89 -5.03 -2.66
N CYS A 100 -9.84 -4.26 -2.15
CA CYS A 100 -11.01 -4.78 -1.43
C CYS A 100 -11.84 -5.79 -2.24
N GLU A 101 -11.81 -5.76 -3.57
CA GLU A 101 -12.49 -6.75 -4.41
C GLU A 101 -11.86 -8.15 -4.37
N TYR A 102 -10.64 -8.26 -3.84
CA TYR A 102 -9.83 -9.48 -3.83
C TYR A 102 -9.56 -10.04 -2.42
N LEU A 103 -10.06 -9.38 -1.38
CA LEU A 103 -9.90 -9.83 0.01
C LEU A 103 -11.06 -10.73 0.44
N ASN A 104 -10.75 -11.74 1.24
CA ASN A 104 -11.78 -12.48 1.98
C ASN A 104 -12.28 -11.66 3.19
N ASP A 105 -13.44 -12.02 3.74
CA ASP A 105 -14.07 -11.29 4.87
C ASP A 105 -13.17 -11.10 6.11
N ASN A 106 -12.14 -11.94 6.28
CA ASN A 106 -11.21 -11.91 7.40
C ASN A 106 -9.82 -11.40 7.02
N GLU A 107 -9.61 -10.96 5.78
CA GLU A 107 -8.35 -10.39 5.32
C GLU A 107 -8.45 -8.87 5.32
N SER A 108 -7.35 -8.21 5.71
CA SER A 108 -7.22 -6.77 5.65
C SER A 108 -5.98 -6.39 4.86
N ILE A 109 -6.06 -5.23 4.21
CA ILE A 109 -4.96 -4.65 3.48
C ILE A 109 -4.73 -3.22 3.93
N ASP A 110 -3.47 -2.84 4.06
CA ASP A 110 -3.04 -1.48 4.35
C ASP A 110 -1.98 -1.03 3.34
N PHE A 111 -1.78 0.29 3.23
CA PHE A 111 -0.85 0.91 2.30
C PHE A 111 0.10 1.82 3.04
N CYS A 112 1.40 1.70 2.73
CA CYS A 112 2.41 2.60 3.28
C CYS A 112 3.35 3.13 2.19
N LEU A 113 3.97 4.26 2.48
CA LEU A 113 4.99 4.85 1.62
C LEU A 113 6.37 4.38 2.05
N VAL A 114 7.22 4.05 1.07
CA VAL A 114 8.61 3.68 1.30
C VAL A 114 9.56 4.49 0.44
N ASN A 115 10.76 4.70 1.00
CA ASN A 115 11.78 5.59 0.49
C ASN A 115 13.17 4.99 0.79
N GLU A 116 14.06 4.92 -0.20
CA GLU A 116 15.42 4.35 -0.05
C GLU A 116 16.31 5.08 0.97
N ALA A 117 16.05 6.37 1.23
CA ALA A 117 16.81 7.18 2.19
C ALA A 117 16.37 6.95 3.65
N GLU A 118 15.21 6.31 3.87
CA GLU A 118 14.66 6.05 5.20
C GLU A 118 15.16 4.73 5.79
N LYS A 119 15.43 4.74 7.10
CA LYS A 119 15.78 3.55 7.88
C LYS A 119 14.52 2.85 8.41
N GLY A 120 14.68 1.67 8.98
CA GLY A 120 13.57 0.92 9.59
C GLY A 120 12.74 0.17 8.55
N ILE A 121 11.43 0.38 8.54
CA ILE A 121 10.47 -0.30 7.65
C ILE A 121 10.84 -0.12 6.18
N SER A 122 11.06 1.14 5.75
CA SER A 122 11.47 1.47 4.38
C SER A 122 12.75 0.73 3.97
N HIS A 123 13.76 0.68 4.84
CA HIS A 123 15.01 -0.06 4.57
C HIS A 123 14.80 -1.57 4.44
N PHE A 124 14.05 -2.19 5.35
CA PHE A 124 13.74 -3.62 5.25
C PHE A 124 13.05 -3.94 3.92
N ILE A 125 11.98 -3.20 3.59
CA ILE A 125 11.17 -3.45 2.40
C ILE A 125 12.00 -3.25 1.12
N THR A 126 12.68 -2.12 1.00
CA THR A 126 13.41 -1.77 -0.24
C THR A 126 14.64 -2.64 -0.52
N GLU A 127 15.23 -3.25 0.50
CA GLU A 127 16.49 -4.03 0.38
C GLU A 127 16.29 -5.54 0.52
N HIS A 128 15.22 -6.01 1.18
CA HIS A 128 15.03 -7.43 1.51
C HIS A 128 13.75 -8.03 0.93
N VAL A 129 12.87 -7.22 0.33
CA VAL A 129 11.62 -7.69 -0.28
C VAL A 129 11.69 -7.47 -1.79
N GLN A 130 11.37 -8.51 -2.56
CA GLN A 130 11.28 -8.38 -4.01
C GLN A 130 10.01 -7.59 -4.37
N PRO A 131 10.09 -6.55 -5.22
CA PRO A 131 8.89 -5.85 -5.66
C PRO A 131 8.08 -6.74 -6.60
N PHE A 132 6.77 -6.84 -6.38
CA PHE A 132 5.85 -7.50 -7.31
C PHE A 132 5.56 -6.60 -8.53
N TYR A 133 5.67 -5.28 -8.35
CA TYR A 133 5.62 -4.30 -9.42
C TYR A 133 6.88 -3.46 -9.44
N GLN A 134 7.54 -3.37 -10.58
CA GLN A 134 8.60 -2.40 -10.82
C GLN A 134 8.41 -1.76 -12.19
N ARG A 135 8.28 -0.43 -12.20
CA ARG A 135 8.17 0.32 -13.45
C ARG A 135 9.47 0.15 -14.23
N LYS A 136 9.35 -0.42 -15.44
CA LYS A 136 10.48 -0.51 -16.37
C LYS A 136 10.90 0.90 -16.77
N LEU A 137 12.10 1.29 -16.35
CA LEU A 137 12.72 2.49 -16.89
C LEU A 137 13.07 2.22 -18.36
N GLY A 138 12.75 3.17 -19.24
CA GLY A 138 13.10 3.09 -20.66
C GLY A 138 14.62 2.87 -20.83
N SER A 139 15.04 2.31 -21.97
CA SER A 139 16.44 1.92 -22.23
C SER A 139 17.49 2.99 -21.95
N TRP A 140 17.10 4.27 -21.87
CA TRP A 140 17.95 5.42 -21.62
C TRP A 140 18.40 5.60 -20.15
N LEU A 141 17.74 4.96 -19.17
CA LEU A 141 18.07 5.08 -17.74
C LEU A 141 18.77 3.85 -17.14
N ARG A 142 18.98 2.78 -17.94
CA ARG A 142 19.67 1.57 -17.46
C ARG A 142 21.14 1.83 -17.13
N ASP A 143 21.73 2.86 -17.74
CA ASP A 143 23.14 3.21 -17.54
C ASP A 143 23.34 4.15 -16.33
N THR A 144 22.27 4.71 -15.75
CA THR A 144 22.36 5.75 -14.70
C THR A 144 21.76 5.36 -13.36
N ILE A 145 20.97 4.29 -13.27
CA ILE A 145 20.38 3.82 -12.00
C ILE A 145 20.78 2.35 -11.78
N PRO A 146 21.49 2.02 -10.68
CA PRO A 146 21.86 0.65 -10.39
C PRO A 146 20.59 -0.18 -10.14
N ILE A 147 20.28 -1.06 -11.08
CA ILE A 147 19.23 -2.08 -10.91
C ILE A 147 19.80 -3.12 -9.95
N LYS A 148 19.42 -3.08 -8.67
CA LYS A 148 19.67 -4.19 -7.75
C LYS A 148 18.74 -5.34 -8.12
N ASN A 149 19.20 -6.19 -9.03
CA ASN A 149 18.61 -7.51 -9.19
C ASN A 149 19.01 -8.32 -7.94
N THR A 150 18.05 -8.64 -7.09
CA THR A 150 18.22 -9.66 -6.05
C THR A 150 18.49 -11.00 -6.74
N LYS A 151 19.55 -11.69 -6.30
CA LYS A 151 19.94 -13.03 -6.75
C LYS A 151 19.17 -14.11 -6.01
#